data_AF-A0A5C8A5E9-F1
#
_entry.id   AF-A0A5C8A5E9-F1
#
_cell.length_a   1.000
_cell.length_b   1.000
_cell.length_c   1.000
_cell.angle_alpha   90.00
_cell.angle_beta   90.00
_cell.angle_gamma   90.00
#
_symmetry.space_group_name_H-M   'P 1'
#
loop_
_entity.id
_entity.type
_entity.pdbx_description
1 polymer ?
#
loop_
_entity_poly.entity_id
_entity_poly.type
_entity_poly.pdbx_seq_one_letter_code
_entity_poly.pdbx_strand_id
1 'polypeptide(L)'
;MQALAALLRAERGPDAYLRLPLAVRAMPDQDGVLNELAAYLTRFPVDELARILYIQGLGRAGKTQHAEEQVQKVLGRNDGNVLERLQQRLLDGQGLKGGRIRSEYACFPDSMIQNLGFWSHRITAPGGGVVEAITKIMHQDHCGREVAFYSRIRRAFPKLATISPDPLDLWQVTPNMVLLTMERVPGRSADSGSMSTDEVSAFVRNYQAIAEIPFGAVAGEIGERNTENGLSHGYLASALHMVHTPAGFTQTMEWTIRTVTERGYSQPVVDAVVQAMEHLMEHAFHTRVQPERHYSLLHGDMHRHNVLMSEERTVLIDWARCTTGPRGIDLVVLFRRFGYQRVQNMVQPLLPRHEPVPNILLAWAHILVSLELDLPGIKMEPEEHVFLPASKTILSATW
;
A
#
# COMPACT_ATOMS: atom_id res chain seq x y z
N MET A 1 -1.74 30.90 -8.26
CA MET A 1 -1.42 31.41 -6.90
C MET A 1 -2.63 31.68 -6.00
N GLN A 2 -3.67 32.41 -6.43
CA GLN A 2 -4.87 32.65 -5.60
C GLN A 2 -5.51 31.35 -5.06
N ALA A 3 -5.52 30.28 -5.85
CA ALA A 3 -6.00 28.96 -5.42
C ALA A 3 -5.19 28.36 -4.25
N LEU A 4 -3.85 28.44 -4.26
CA LEU A 4 -3.01 27.95 -3.16
C LEU A 4 -3.24 28.76 -1.88
N ALA A 5 -3.33 30.09 -2.00
CA ALA A 5 -3.61 30.95 -0.85
C ALA A 5 -5.00 30.67 -0.25
N ALA A 6 -6.01 30.39 -1.08
CA ALA A 6 -7.32 29.96 -0.62
C ALA A 6 -7.26 28.59 0.09
N LEU A 7 -6.54 27.61 -0.49
CA LEU A 7 -6.36 26.28 0.11
C LEU A 7 -5.68 26.36 1.48
N LEU A 8 -4.63 27.16 1.63
CA LEU A 8 -3.90 27.30 2.90
C LEU A 8 -4.72 28.00 3.99
N ARG A 9 -5.72 28.81 3.60
CA ARG A 9 -6.60 29.57 4.51
C ARG A 9 -7.95 28.90 4.77
N ALA A 10 -8.31 27.89 3.99
CA ALA A 10 -9.54 27.13 4.20
C ALA A 10 -9.50 26.37 5.53
N GLU A 11 -10.68 26.16 6.11
CA GLU A 11 -10.83 25.27 7.25
C GLU A 11 -10.34 23.87 6.86
N ARG A 12 -9.50 23.27 7.72
CA ARG A 12 -8.81 22.02 7.44
C ARG A 12 -9.67 20.86 7.92
N GLY A 13 -10.25 20.15 6.96
CA GLY A 13 -10.89 18.87 7.24
C GLY A 13 -9.88 17.81 7.71
N PRO A 14 -10.36 16.69 8.27
CA PRO A 14 -9.52 15.59 8.73
C PRO A 14 -8.67 14.94 7.61
N ASP A 15 -9.03 15.15 6.34
CA ASP A 15 -8.37 14.63 5.15
C ASP A 15 -7.38 15.62 4.49
N ALA A 16 -7.20 16.82 5.07
CA ALA A 16 -6.41 17.90 4.48
C ALA A 16 -4.95 17.49 4.21
N TYR A 17 -4.36 16.69 5.10
CA TYR A 17 -3.01 16.18 4.94
C TYR A 17 -2.87 15.22 3.76
N LEU A 18 -3.93 14.55 3.29
CA LEU A 18 -3.87 13.68 2.11
C LEU A 18 -4.26 14.42 0.83
N ARG A 19 -5.31 15.25 0.88
CA ARG A 19 -5.86 15.94 -0.30
C ARG A 19 -5.03 17.12 -0.77
N LEU A 20 -4.50 17.93 0.14
CA LEU A 20 -3.71 19.10 -0.26
C LEU A 20 -2.41 18.73 -0.98
N PRO A 21 -1.63 17.71 -0.56
CA PRO A 21 -0.48 17.25 -1.34
C PRO A 21 -0.80 16.89 -2.79
N LEU A 22 -1.94 16.22 -3.02
CA LEU A 22 -2.43 15.86 -4.35
C LEU A 22 -2.80 17.11 -5.16
N ALA A 23 -3.56 18.03 -4.56
CA ALA A 23 -3.93 19.29 -5.20
C ALA A 23 -2.70 20.13 -5.57
N VAL A 24 -1.73 20.24 -4.67
CA VAL A 24 -0.46 20.95 -4.90
C VAL A 24 0.37 20.26 -5.99
N ARG A 25 0.40 18.92 -6.02
CA ARG A 25 1.08 18.14 -7.08
C ARG A 25 0.47 18.39 -8.46
N ALA A 26 -0.85 18.57 -8.53
CA ALA A 26 -1.57 18.79 -9.79
C ALA A 26 -1.43 20.22 -10.35
N MET A 27 -0.85 21.16 -9.58
CA MET A 27 -0.67 22.54 -10.06
C MET A 27 0.41 22.60 -11.16
N PRO A 28 0.18 23.34 -12.26
CA PRO A 28 1.13 23.39 -13.38
C PRO A 28 2.43 24.14 -13.05
N ASP A 29 2.35 25.19 -12.23
CA ASP A 29 3.50 26.02 -11.85
C ASP A 29 4.07 25.59 -10.49
N GLN A 30 4.93 24.56 -10.50
CA GLN A 30 5.53 24.01 -9.28
C GLN A 30 6.51 24.98 -8.60
N ASP A 31 7.23 25.81 -9.36
CA ASP A 31 8.17 26.79 -8.80
C ASP A 31 7.42 27.95 -8.13
N GLY A 32 6.37 28.47 -8.75
CA GLY A 32 5.49 29.47 -8.13
C GLY A 32 4.85 28.97 -6.84
N VAL A 33 4.39 27.71 -6.84
CA VAL A 33 3.89 27.03 -5.63
C VAL A 33 4.94 27.01 -4.52
N LEU A 34 6.19 26.63 -4.82
CA LEU A 34 7.28 26.60 -3.83
C LEU A 34 7.60 27.98 -3.26
N ASN A 35 7.67 29.00 -4.11
CA ASN A 35 7.95 30.37 -3.68
C ASN A 35 6.87 30.89 -2.73
N GLU A 36 5.62 30.56 -2.99
CA GLU A 36 4.48 31.02 -2.19
C GLU A 36 4.32 30.24 -0.89
N LEU A 37 4.61 28.92 -0.89
CA LEU A 37 4.74 28.15 0.35
C LEU A 37 5.89 28.70 1.22
N ALA A 38 7.03 29.06 0.63
CA ALA A 38 8.14 29.67 1.36
C ALA A 38 7.74 31.04 1.95
N ALA A 39 7.11 31.92 1.16
CA ALA A 39 6.63 33.21 1.61
C ALA A 39 5.57 33.08 2.71
N TYR A 40 4.68 32.09 2.60
CA TYR A 40 3.69 31.77 3.62
C TYR A 40 4.35 31.31 4.92
N LEU A 41 5.33 30.40 4.86
CA LEU A 41 6.05 29.89 6.04
C LEU A 41 6.91 30.97 6.73
N THR A 42 7.33 32.02 6.02
CA THR A 42 7.95 33.20 6.66
C THR A 42 6.95 33.93 7.56
N ARG A 43 5.67 33.99 7.18
CA ARG A 43 4.61 34.65 7.97
C ARG A 43 4.02 33.74 9.05
N PHE A 44 3.94 32.44 8.75
CA PHE A 44 3.34 31.42 9.61
C PHE A 44 4.32 30.26 9.85
N PRO A 45 5.44 30.50 10.57
CA PRO A 45 6.53 29.52 10.70
C PRO A 45 6.13 28.24 11.43
N VAL A 46 5.07 28.29 12.23
CA VAL A 46 4.57 27.16 13.01
C VAL A 46 3.55 26.29 12.26
N ASP A 47 3.15 26.67 11.04
CA ASP A 47 2.19 25.89 10.26
C ASP A 47 2.83 24.57 9.77
N GLU A 48 2.40 23.45 10.34
CA GLU A 48 2.93 22.11 10.05
C GLU A 48 2.53 21.63 8.65
N LEU A 49 1.26 21.76 8.28
CA LEU A 49 0.76 21.34 6.97
C LEU A 49 1.43 22.11 5.83
N ALA A 50 1.52 23.44 5.94
CA ALA A 50 2.21 24.25 4.92
C ALA A 50 3.69 23.83 4.79
N ARG A 51 4.33 23.46 5.91
CA ARG A 51 5.71 22.98 5.93
C ARG A 51 5.87 21.60 5.30
N ILE A 52 4.93 20.68 5.55
CA ILE A 52 4.87 19.37 4.89
C ILE A 52 4.74 19.56 3.38
N LEU A 53 3.78 20.36 2.92
CA LEU A 53 3.60 20.66 1.48
C LEU A 53 4.88 21.24 0.86
N TYR A 54 5.59 22.10 1.60
CA TYR A 54 6.84 22.68 1.16
C TYR A 54 7.97 21.65 1.06
N ILE A 55 8.14 20.78 2.07
CA ILE A 55 9.10 19.66 2.04
C ILE A 55 8.84 18.76 0.82
N GLN A 56 7.58 18.39 0.60
CA GLN A 56 7.17 17.55 -0.53
C GLN A 56 7.48 18.21 -1.87
N GLY A 57 7.17 19.50 -2.02
CA GLY A 57 7.51 20.26 -3.21
C GLY A 57 9.03 20.32 -3.45
N LEU A 58 9.82 20.57 -2.41
CA LEU A 58 11.28 20.63 -2.50
C LEU A 58 11.87 19.28 -2.93
N GLY A 59 11.38 18.18 -2.35
CA GLY A 59 11.81 16.83 -2.73
C GLY A 59 11.49 16.50 -4.20
N ARG A 60 10.30 16.88 -4.69
CA ARG A 60 9.94 16.71 -6.12
C ARG A 60 10.81 17.55 -7.05
N ALA A 61 11.20 18.75 -6.63
CA ALA A 61 12.09 19.63 -7.39
C ALA A 61 13.58 19.20 -7.32
N GLY A 62 13.91 18.07 -6.69
CA GLY A 62 15.29 17.62 -6.50
C GLY A 62 16.10 18.47 -5.52
N LYS A 63 15.45 19.35 -4.75
CA LYS A 63 16.09 20.23 -3.75
C LYS A 63 16.27 19.50 -2.42
N THR A 64 16.88 18.31 -2.45
CA THR A 64 16.94 17.35 -1.33
C THR A 64 17.54 17.95 -0.05
N GLN A 65 18.64 18.69 -0.14
CA GLN A 65 19.26 19.34 1.02
C GLN A 65 18.30 20.35 1.69
N HIS A 66 17.60 21.17 0.90
CA HIS A 66 16.63 22.12 1.44
C HIS A 66 15.43 21.39 2.04
N ALA A 67 14.98 20.28 1.45
CA ALA A 67 13.93 19.45 2.02
C ALA A 67 14.34 18.89 3.39
N GLU A 68 15.58 18.40 3.52
CA GLU A 68 16.12 17.92 4.80
C GLU A 68 16.11 19.00 5.87
N GLU A 69 16.58 20.21 5.56
CA GLU A 69 16.56 21.35 6.50
C GLU A 69 15.14 21.65 7.00
N GLN A 70 14.12 21.52 6.14
CA GLN A 70 12.73 21.74 6.54
C GLN A 70 12.18 20.56 7.33
N VAL A 71 12.58 19.33 7.04
CA VAL A 71 12.26 18.14 7.85
C VAL A 71 12.80 18.30 9.26
N GLN A 72 14.06 18.71 9.41
CA GLN A 72 14.64 18.98 10.73
C GLN A 72 13.86 20.05 11.51
N LYS A 73 13.32 21.07 10.83
CA LYS A 73 12.44 22.08 11.45
C LYS A 73 11.07 21.55 11.86
N VAL A 74 10.54 20.53 11.19
CA VAL A 74 9.29 19.86 11.61
C VAL A 74 9.56 18.97 12.83
N LEU A 75 10.63 18.18 12.78
CA LEU A 75 10.96 17.21 13.81
C LEU A 75 11.53 17.86 15.09
N GLY A 76 12.35 18.89 14.94
CA GLY A 76 13.14 19.52 16.02
C GLY A 76 12.47 20.69 16.75
N ARG A 77 11.15 20.87 16.63
CA ARG A 77 10.45 22.03 17.25
C ARG A 77 10.59 22.08 18.78
N ASN A 78 10.88 20.95 19.44
CA ASN A 78 10.85 20.85 20.89
C ASN A 78 12.14 20.33 21.57
N ASP A 79 12.98 19.48 20.95
CA ASP A 79 14.01 18.72 21.73
C ASP A 79 15.30 18.32 20.96
N GLY A 80 16.10 19.29 20.53
CA GLY A 80 17.47 19.04 20.01
C GLY A 80 17.55 18.36 18.64
N ASN A 81 18.72 17.83 18.29
CA ASN A 81 18.95 17.17 17.00
C ASN A 81 18.31 15.77 16.98
N VAL A 82 17.11 15.68 16.37
CA VAL A 82 16.32 14.43 16.28
C VAL A 82 17.11 13.32 15.59
N LEU A 83 17.92 13.63 14.59
CA LEU A 83 18.73 12.63 13.89
C LEU A 83 19.80 12.03 14.82
N GLU A 84 20.51 12.85 15.60
CA GLU A 84 21.50 12.34 16.57
C GLU A 84 20.84 11.45 17.63
N ARG A 85 19.64 11.82 18.10
CA ARG A 85 18.88 11.00 19.05
C ARG A 85 18.44 9.68 18.44
N LEU A 86 17.93 9.70 17.21
CA LEU A 86 17.59 8.47 16.47
C LEU A 86 18.84 7.59 16.30
N GLN A 87 19.95 8.17 15.88
CA GLN A 87 21.24 7.48 15.74
C GLN A 87 21.66 6.79 17.04
N GLN A 88 21.55 7.48 18.17
CA GLN A 88 21.86 6.91 19.48
C GLN A 88 20.89 5.77 19.85
N ARG A 89 19.58 5.95 19.63
CA ARG A 89 18.57 4.89 19.85
C ARG A 89 18.87 3.64 19.04
N LEU A 90 19.28 3.79 17.78
CA LEU A 90 19.65 2.67 16.91
C LEU A 90 20.91 1.96 17.42
N LEU A 91 21.95 2.70 17.84
CA LEU A 91 23.14 2.09 18.43
C LEU A 91 22.81 1.32 19.71
N ASP A 92 22.01 1.91 20.60
CA ASP A 92 21.63 1.30 21.88
C ASP A 92 20.72 0.08 21.68
N GLY A 93 19.70 0.20 20.83
CA GLY A 93 18.73 -0.86 20.54
C GLY A 93 19.35 -2.08 19.85
N GLN A 94 20.44 -1.87 19.09
CA GLN A 94 21.20 -2.95 18.45
C GLN A 94 22.35 -3.48 19.32
N GLY A 95 22.53 -2.96 20.54
CA GLY A 95 23.64 -3.34 21.41
C GLY A 95 25.03 -2.93 20.89
N LEU A 96 25.10 -1.97 19.98
CA LEU A 96 26.30 -1.52 19.28
C LEU A 96 26.96 -0.33 20.00
N LYS A 97 27.18 -0.45 21.31
CA LYS A 97 27.87 0.59 22.10
C LYS A 97 29.25 0.86 21.52
N GLY A 98 29.54 2.13 21.21
CA GLY A 98 30.79 2.55 20.55
C GLY A 98 30.81 2.35 19.03
N GLY A 99 29.71 1.88 18.43
CA GLY A 99 29.53 1.86 16.98
C GLY A 99 29.43 3.26 16.38
N ARG A 100 29.53 3.35 15.06
CA ARG A 100 29.37 4.60 14.30
C ARG A 100 28.21 4.47 13.33
N ILE A 101 27.46 5.54 13.13
CA ILE A 101 26.36 5.57 12.17
C ILE A 101 26.51 6.78 11.26
N ARG A 102 26.40 6.55 9.95
CA ARG A 102 26.29 7.59 8.95
C ARG A 102 24.87 7.56 8.39
N SER A 103 24.22 8.72 8.36
CA SER A 103 22.89 8.88 7.80
C SER A 103 22.96 9.78 6.57
N GLU A 104 22.18 9.47 5.54
CA GLU A 104 21.99 10.30 4.37
C GLU A 104 20.50 10.45 4.08
N TYR A 105 20.06 11.67 3.86
CA TYR A 105 18.67 11.95 3.55
C TYR A 105 18.38 11.82 2.06
N ALA A 106 17.29 11.14 1.73
CA ALA A 106 16.82 10.93 0.38
C ALA A 106 15.32 11.23 0.25
N CYS A 107 14.95 11.81 -0.89
CA CYS A 107 13.56 11.99 -1.31
C CYS A 107 13.29 11.06 -2.50
N PHE A 108 12.17 10.35 -2.49
CA PHE A 108 11.68 9.62 -3.65
C PHE A 108 10.45 10.36 -4.17
N PRO A 109 10.55 11.15 -5.27
CA PRO A 109 9.50 12.07 -5.70
C PRO A 109 8.10 11.45 -5.80
N ASP A 110 8.02 10.18 -6.21
CA ASP A 110 6.76 9.45 -6.34
C ASP A 110 6.15 9.02 -5.00
N SER A 111 6.96 8.89 -3.95
CA SER A 111 6.54 8.48 -2.60
C SER A 111 6.28 9.66 -1.67
N MET A 112 6.66 10.89 -2.06
CA MET A 112 6.55 12.09 -1.20
C MET A 112 5.12 12.45 -0.79
N ILE A 113 4.07 11.81 -1.32
CA ILE A 113 2.70 12.02 -0.82
C ILE A 113 2.51 11.38 0.57
N GLN A 114 3.17 10.25 0.83
CA GLN A 114 2.95 9.42 2.02
C GLN A 114 4.12 9.50 3.03
N ASN A 115 5.24 10.07 2.64
CA ASN A 115 6.39 10.30 3.52
C ASN A 115 7.01 11.66 3.21
N LEU A 116 7.69 12.22 4.21
CA LEU A 116 8.43 13.47 4.07
C LEU A 116 9.82 13.23 3.50
N GLY A 117 10.29 11.99 3.46
CA GLY A 117 11.60 11.56 3.02
C GLY A 117 12.10 10.36 3.83
N PHE A 118 13.34 9.99 3.59
CA PHE A 118 13.97 8.83 4.22
C PHE A 118 15.38 9.18 4.68
N TRP A 119 15.81 8.60 5.80
CA TRP A 119 17.24 8.49 6.09
C TRP A 119 17.73 7.09 5.78
N SER A 120 18.74 6.99 4.93
CA SER A 120 19.52 5.77 4.75
C SER A 120 20.65 5.76 5.77
N HIS A 121 20.74 4.71 6.56
CA HIS A 121 21.72 4.55 7.62
C HIS A 121 22.71 3.45 7.26
N ARG A 122 23.99 3.73 7.48
CA ARG A 122 25.06 2.73 7.51
C ARG A 122 25.62 2.69 8.92
N ILE A 123 25.33 1.61 9.64
CA ILE A 123 25.73 1.39 11.03
C ILE A 123 26.94 0.45 11.02
N THR A 124 28.07 0.91 11.56
CA THR A 124 29.31 0.15 11.67
C THR A 124 29.53 -0.23 13.14
N ALA A 125 29.45 -1.53 13.43
CA ALA A 125 29.71 -2.09 14.75
C ALA A 125 31.19 -1.89 15.15
N PRO A 126 31.52 -1.89 16.46
CA PRO A 126 32.91 -1.79 16.92
C PRO A 126 33.85 -2.85 16.33
N GLY A 127 33.32 -4.05 16.06
CA GLY A 127 34.05 -5.15 15.42
C GLY A 127 34.12 -5.09 13.89
N GLY A 128 33.64 -4.00 13.26
CA GLY A 128 33.70 -3.78 11.80
C GLY A 128 32.51 -4.31 11.00
N GLY A 129 31.59 -5.06 11.62
CA GLY A 129 30.33 -5.48 10.98
C GLY A 129 29.48 -4.27 10.54
N VAL A 130 28.80 -4.38 9.41
CA VAL A 130 27.97 -3.31 8.85
C VAL A 130 26.52 -3.75 8.79
N VAL A 131 25.62 -2.90 9.30
CA VAL A 131 24.16 -3.04 9.16
C VAL A 131 23.66 -1.84 8.36
N GLU A 132 22.82 -2.10 7.36
CA GLU A 132 22.15 -1.05 6.60
C GLU A 132 20.69 -0.95 7.04
N ALA A 133 20.20 0.27 7.22
CA ALA A 133 18.84 0.53 7.68
C ALA A 133 18.24 1.73 6.94
N ILE A 134 16.91 1.80 6.92
CA ILE A 134 16.15 2.92 6.37
C ILE A 134 15.17 3.40 7.42
N THR A 135 15.16 4.71 7.66
CA THR A 135 14.13 5.39 8.45
C THR A 135 13.16 6.10 7.54
N LYS A 136 11.90 5.69 7.55
CA LYS A 136 10.80 6.44 6.93
C LYS A 136 10.35 7.57 7.87
N ILE A 137 10.23 8.77 7.32
CA ILE A 137 9.76 9.96 8.06
C ILE A 137 8.33 10.25 7.61
N MET A 138 7.36 10.10 8.51
CA MET A 138 5.94 10.11 8.15
C MET A 138 5.15 11.02 9.07
N HIS A 139 4.12 11.67 8.52
CA HIS A 139 3.04 12.24 9.31
C HIS A 139 2.09 11.10 9.75
N GLN A 140 1.43 11.22 10.90
CA GLN A 140 0.52 10.19 11.42
C GLN A 140 -0.65 9.91 10.44
N ASP A 141 -1.12 10.94 9.74
CA ASP A 141 -2.18 10.79 8.74
C ASP A 141 -1.68 10.09 7.46
N HIS A 142 -0.35 9.99 7.28
CA HIS A 142 0.29 9.39 6.12
C HIS A 142 0.90 8.02 6.40
N CYS A 143 1.22 7.70 7.66
CA CYS A 143 1.79 6.40 8.01
C CYS A 143 0.84 5.23 7.73
N GLY A 144 -0.43 5.55 7.45
CA GLY A 144 -1.47 4.59 7.16
C GLY A 144 -1.55 3.57 8.30
N ARG A 145 -1.35 2.31 7.95
CA ARG A 145 -1.37 1.19 8.89
C ARG A 145 0.02 0.58 9.14
N GLU A 146 1.09 1.20 8.63
CA GLU A 146 2.44 0.64 8.73
C GLU A 146 2.91 0.57 10.19
N VAL A 147 2.57 1.59 10.98
CA VAL A 147 2.86 1.62 12.43
C VAL A 147 2.16 0.46 13.14
N ALA A 148 0.87 0.25 12.87
CA ALA A 148 0.10 -0.87 13.43
C ALA A 148 0.68 -2.22 13.00
N PHE A 149 1.09 -2.33 11.73
CA PHE A 149 1.72 -3.53 11.20
C PHE A 149 2.98 -3.90 11.99
N TYR A 150 3.97 -3.02 12.10
CA TYR A 150 5.24 -3.36 12.74
C TYR A 150 5.15 -3.44 14.28
N SER A 151 4.34 -2.59 14.91
CA SER A 151 4.27 -2.54 16.38
C SER A 151 3.38 -3.62 17.00
N ARG A 152 2.33 -4.06 16.28
CA ARG A 152 1.30 -4.94 16.83
C ARG A 152 1.11 -6.20 16.01
N ILE A 153 0.78 -6.10 14.72
CA ILE A 153 0.46 -7.26 13.88
C ILE A 153 1.68 -8.18 13.72
N ARG A 154 2.81 -7.67 13.21
CA ARG A 154 4.04 -8.45 13.01
C ARG A 154 4.53 -9.10 14.30
N ARG A 155 4.40 -8.40 15.43
CA ARG A 155 4.75 -8.90 16.76
C ARG A 155 3.85 -10.06 17.19
N ALA A 156 2.56 -9.99 16.90
CA ALA A 156 1.58 -11.04 17.21
C ALA A 156 1.72 -12.27 16.30
N PHE A 157 2.25 -12.11 15.07
CA PHE A 157 2.41 -13.18 14.09
C PHE A 157 3.88 -13.32 13.64
N PRO A 158 4.73 -14.03 14.41
CA PRO A 158 6.18 -14.11 14.15
C PRO A 158 6.58 -14.65 12.77
N LYS A 159 5.72 -15.47 12.12
CA LYS A 159 5.95 -15.92 10.75
C LYS A 159 6.09 -14.74 9.76
N LEU A 160 5.51 -13.57 10.05
CA LEU A 160 5.67 -12.39 9.20
C LEU A 160 7.12 -11.91 9.11
N ALA A 161 8.00 -12.26 10.05
CA ALA A 161 9.41 -11.91 9.99
C ALA A 161 10.14 -12.54 8.79
N THR A 162 9.62 -13.64 8.21
CA THR A 162 10.25 -14.27 7.05
C THR A 162 9.96 -13.53 5.73
N ILE A 163 8.96 -12.63 5.72
CA ILE A 163 8.46 -11.96 4.51
C ILE A 163 8.32 -10.45 4.70
N SER A 164 8.77 -9.87 5.81
CA SER A 164 8.76 -8.42 6.05
C SER A 164 10.09 -7.98 6.65
N PRO A 165 10.52 -6.73 6.41
CA PRO A 165 11.71 -6.18 7.04
C PRO A 165 11.67 -6.31 8.56
N ASP A 166 12.83 -6.51 9.17
CA ASP A 166 13.00 -6.35 10.62
C ASP A 166 12.86 -4.88 11.03
N PRO A 167 11.93 -4.55 11.95
CA PRO A 167 11.87 -3.21 12.54
C PRO A 167 13.03 -3.05 13.53
N LEU A 168 13.77 -1.96 13.40
CA LEU A 168 14.88 -1.62 14.29
C LEU A 168 14.48 -0.59 15.35
N ASP A 169 13.64 0.38 14.97
CA ASP A 169 13.08 1.36 15.90
C ASP A 169 11.75 1.91 15.39
N LEU A 170 10.88 2.29 16.32
CA LEU A 170 9.66 3.04 16.05
C LEU A 170 9.56 4.17 17.07
N TRP A 171 9.62 5.40 16.58
CA TRP A 171 9.64 6.58 17.44
C TRP A 171 8.62 7.61 17.00
N GLN A 172 7.61 7.83 17.85
CA GLN A 172 6.71 8.97 17.77
C GLN A 172 7.44 10.22 18.30
N VAL A 173 7.92 11.08 17.40
CA VAL A 173 8.75 12.25 17.75
C VAL A 173 7.89 13.41 18.27
N THR A 174 6.75 13.63 17.61
CA THR A 174 5.71 14.58 18.03
C THR A 174 4.37 13.86 17.94
N PRO A 175 3.25 14.41 18.46
CA PRO A 175 1.94 13.77 18.29
C PRO A 175 1.61 13.40 16.84
N ASN A 176 2.14 14.16 15.87
CA ASN A 176 1.82 14.00 14.47
C ASN A 176 2.94 13.37 13.63
N MET A 177 4.16 13.20 14.16
CA MET A 177 5.32 12.74 13.40
C MET A 177 5.88 11.42 13.92
N VAL A 178 6.06 10.48 12.99
CA VAL A 178 6.57 9.13 13.25
C VAL A 178 7.84 8.87 12.45
N LEU A 179 8.83 8.29 13.12
CA LEU A 179 10.01 7.71 12.51
C LEU A 179 9.93 6.19 12.64
N LEU A 180 9.91 5.49 11.51
CA LEU A 180 9.95 4.03 11.45
C LEU A 180 11.26 3.60 10.82
N THR A 181 12.15 3.02 11.63
CA THR A 181 13.42 2.46 11.17
C THR A 181 13.29 0.97 10.98
N MET A 182 13.67 0.49 9.80
CA MET A 182 13.70 -0.93 9.45
C MET A 182 15.04 -1.28 8.81
N GLU A 183 15.38 -2.57 8.80
CA GLU A 183 16.52 -3.04 8.01
C GLU A 183 16.37 -2.64 6.54
N ARG A 184 17.49 -2.36 5.88
CA ARG A 184 17.50 -2.16 4.44
C ARG A 184 17.61 -3.52 3.77
N VAL A 185 16.53 -3.96 3.15
CA VAL A 185 16.50 -5.24 2.46
C VAL A 185 17.14 -5.10 1.07
N PRO A 186 18.20 -5.89 0.77
CA PRO A 186 18.75 -5.94 -0.58
C PRO A 186 17.82 -6.77 -1.49
N GLY A 187 17.76 -6.41 -2.77
CA GLY A 187 17.04 -7.20 -3.76
C GLY A 187 16.64 -6.41 -4.98
N ARG A 188 16.21 -7.13 -6.01
CA ARG A 188 15.53 -6.54 -7.17
C ARG A 188 14.04 -6.51 -6.92
N SER A 189 13.34 -5.49 -7.44
CA SER A 189 11.88 -5.56 -7.53
C SER A 189 11.49 -6.81 -8.30
N ALA A 190 10.40 -7.46 -7.88
CA ALA A 190 9.85 -8.55 -8.65
C ALA A 190 9.48 -8.05 -10.05
N ASP A 191 9.67 -8.91 -11.03
CA ASP A 191 9.03 -8.75 -12.32
C ASP A 191 8.30 -10.06 -12.58
N SER A 192 6.99 -10.05 -12.34
CA SER A 192 6.18 -11.27 -12.44
C SER A 192 6.25 -11.88 -13.84
N GLY A 193 6.52 -11.09 -14.89
CA GLY A 193 6.72 -11.63 -16.24
C GLY A 193 7.97 -12.48 -16.41
N SER A 194 8.99 -12.30 -15.56
CA SER A 194 10.27 -13.02 -15.63
C SER A 194 10.51 -14.01 -14.48
N MET A 195 9.59 -14.12 -13.51
CA MET A 195 9.68 -15.13 -12.46
C MET A 195 9.50 -16.54 -13.01
N SER A 196 10.43 -17.43 -12.66
CA SER A 196 10.32 -18.86 -12.90
C SER A 196 9.18 -19.49 -12.09
N THR A 197 8.72 -20.68 -12.51
CA THR A 197 7.69 -21.43 -11.79
C THR A 197 8.08 -21.73 -10.34
N ASP A 198 9.36 -21.97 -10.09
CA ASP A 198 9.88 -22.24 -8.75
C ASP A 198 9.90 -20.99 -7.87
N GLU A 199 10.30 -19.84 -8.43
CA GLU A 199 10.22 -18.54 -7.74
C GLU A 199 8.78 -18.17 -7.38
N VAL A 200 7.82 -18.38 -8.30
CA VAL A 200 6.40 -18.14 -8.03
C VAL A 200 5.92 -19.07 -6.93
N SER A 201 6.24 -20.37 -7.01
CA SER A 201 5.84 -21.36 -6.01
C SER A 201 6.44 -21.05 -4.63
N ALA A 202 7.70 -20.62 -4.58
CA ALA A 202 8.36 -20.19 -3.35
C ALA A 202 7.71 -18.93 -2.77
N PHE A 203 7.38 -17.94 -3.61
CA PHE A 203 6.68 -16.74 -3.16
C PHE A 203 5.30 -17.07 -2.59
N VAL A 204 4.50 -17.89 -3.26
CA VAL A 204 3.17 -18.31 -2.79
C VAL A 204 3.26 -19.03 -1.45
N ARG A 205 4.26 -19.91 -1.27
CA ARG A 205 4.50 -20.57 0.02
C ARG A 205 4.84 -19.57 1.11
N ASN A 206 5.73 -18.60 0.86
CA ASN A 206 6.07 -17.58 1.84
C ASN A 206 4.87 -16.67 2.16
N TYR A 207 4.03 -16.39 1.17
CA TYR A 207 2.80 -15.60 1.33
C TYR A 207 1.76 -16.27 2.24
N GLN A 208 1.85 -17.60 2.48
CA GLN A 208 1.00 -18.28 3.46
C GLN A 208 1.08 -17.64 4.85
N ALA A 209 2.24 -17.11 5.25
CA ALA A 209 2.41 -16.42 6.53
C ALA A 209 1.46 -15.22 6.71
N ILE A 210 0.99 -14.62 5.60
CA ILE A 210 0.04 -13.50 5.58
C ILE A 210 -1.38 -14.04 5.45
N ALA A 211 -1.60 -14.94 4.48
CA ALA A 211 -2.92 -15.49 4.16
C ALA A 211 -3.55 -16.31 5.30
N GLU A 212 -2.72 -16.89 6.19
CA GLU A 212 -3.17 -17.64 7.36
C GLU A 212 -3.65 -16.76 8.52
N ILE A 213 -3.36 -15.45 8.52
CA ILE A 213 -3.77 -14.54 9.60
C ILE A 213 -5.25 -14.20 9.41
N PRO A 214 -6.15 -14.64 10.31
CA PRO A 214 -7.58 -14.50 10.12
C PRO A 214 -8.05 -13.07 10.37
N PHE A 215 -9.18 -12.71 9.76
CA PHE A 215 -9.81 -11.39 9.88
C PHE A 215 -9.97 -10.94 11.35
N GLY A 216 -10.61 -11.74 12.19
CA GLY A 216 -10.89 -11.37 13.59
C GLY A 216 -9.64 -11.10 14.44
N ALA A 217 -8.46 -11.59 14.03
CA ALA A 217 -7.22 -11.39 14.78
C ALA A 217 -6.52 -10.06 14.47
N VAL A 218 -6.87 -9.37 13.38
CA VAL A 218 -6.24 -8.10 12.97
C VAL A 218 -7.23 -6.98 12.68
N ALA A 219 -8.54 -7.25 12.60
CA ALA A 219 -9.55 -6.25 12.25
C ALA A 219 -9.51 -5.02 13.17
N GLY A 220 -9.38 -5.23 14.49
CA GLY A 220 -9.29 -4.14 15.47
C GLY A 220 -8.04 -3.27 15.33
N GLU A 221 -6.96 -3.80 14.76
CA GLU A 221 -5.69 -3.08 14.59
C GLU A 221 -5.65 -2.25 13.31
N ILE A 222 -6.41 -2.70 12.31
CA ILE A 222 -6.49 -2.12 10.98
C ILE A 222 -7.54 -1.02 10.92
N GLY A 223 -8.55 -1.07 11.80
CA GLY A 223 -9.64 -0.11 11.89
C GLY A 223 -10.61 -0.20 10.70
N GLU A 224 -11.84 0.28 10.91
CA GLU A 224 -12.80 0.44 9.82
C GLU A 224 -12.30 1.47 8.82
N ARG A 225 -12.51 1.22 7.52
CA ARG A 225 -12.24 2.22 6.51
C ARG A 225 -13.41 3.18 6.43
N ASN A 226 -13.20 4.42 6.88
CA ASN A 226 -14.01 5.53 6.41
C ASN A 226 -13.72 5.68 4.90
N THR A 227 -14.74 5.39 4.10
CA THR A 227 -14.72 5.07 2.66
C THR A 227 -14.35 6.23 1.73
N GLU A 228 -13.53 7.20 2.15
CA GLU A 228 -13.21 8.35 1.28
C GLU A 228 -12.32 8.00 0.08
N ASN A 229 -11.76 6.79 0.02
CA ASN A 229 -11.11 6.25 -1.18
C ASN A 229 -11.91 5.08 -1.78
N GLY A 230 -13.23 5.18 -1.81
CA GLY A 230 -14.04 4.38 -2.72
C GLY A 230 -13.56 4.64 -4.15
N LEU A 231 -12.73 3.74 -4.67
CA LEU A 231 -12.36 3.62 -6.10
C LEU A 231 -11.30 4.60 -6.63
N SER A 232 -10.45 5.19 -5.77
CA SER A 232 -9.24 5.84 -6.29
C SER A 232 -8.29 4.78 -6.86
N HIS A 233 -7.91 4.94 -8.13
CA HIS A 233 -7.31 3.98 -9.08
C HIS A 233 -6.11 3.07 -8.66
N GLY A 234 -5.73 3.01 -7.39
CA GLY A 234 -4.48 2.36 -6.95
C GLY A 234 -4.62 1.07 -6.14
N TYR A 235 -5.79 0.78 -5.54
CA TYR A 235 -5.79 -0.09 -4.35
C TYR A 235 -6.78 -1.24 -4.43
N LEU A 236 -6.62 -2.12 -5.42
CA LEU A 236 -7.55 -3.21 -5.76
C LEU A 236 -7.92 -4.18 -4.60
N ALA A 237 -6.99 -4.47 -3.69
CA ALA A 237 -7.26 -5.25 -2.47
C ALA A 237 -8.32 -4.60 -1.55
N SER A 238 -8.53 -3.29 -1.72
CA SER A 238 -9.53 -2.49 -1.02
C SER A 238 -10.95 -2.69 -1.49
N ALA A 239 -11.13 -2.90 -2.81
CA ALA A 239 -12.45 -2.91 -3.43
C ALA A 239 -13.32 -4.06 -2.91
N LEU A 240 -12.67 -5.16 -2.50
CA LEU A 240 -13.34 -6.34 -1.96
C LEU A 240 -13.31 -6.43 -0.43
N HIS A 241 -12.80 -5.42 0.29
CA HIS A 241 -12.81 -5.42 1.76
C HIS A 241 -14.23 -5.35 2.33
N MET A 242 -15.16 -4.68 1.63
CA MET A 242 -16.51 -4.39 2.15
C MET A 242 -17.63 -5.18 1.45
N VAL A 243 -17.31 -6.14 0.58
CA VAL A 243 -18.33 -6.87 -0.20
C VAL A 243 -19.17 -7.85 0.61
N HIS A 244 -18.83 -8.07 1.88
CA HIS A 244 -19.70 -8.75 2.84
C HIS A 244 -20.83 -7.85 3.36
N THR A 245 -20.73 -6.54 3.16
CA THR A 245 -21.79 -5.58 3.50
C THR A 245 -22.66 -5.29 2.28
N PRO A 246 -23.97 -5.04 2.43
CA PRO A 246 -24.84 -4.69 1.30
C PRO A 246 -24.35 -3.45 0.54
N ALA A 247 -23.94 -2.40 1.26
CA ALA A 247 -23.49 -1.15 0.66
C ALA A 247 -22.17 -1.31 -0.12
N GLY A 248 -21.17 -1.96 0.48
CA GLY A 248 -19.89 -2.21 -0.18
C GLY A 248 -20.02 -3.17 -1.37
N PHE A 249 -20.91 -4.15 -1.27
CA PHE A 249 -21.27 -5.02 -2.39
C PHE A 249 -21.86 -4.21 -3.54
N THR A 250 -22.98 -3.51 -3.33
CA THR A 250 -23.64 -2.71 -4.37
C THR A 250 -22.70 -1.70 -5.02
N GLN A 251 -21.90 -0.97 -4.22
CA GLN A 251 -20.94 0.00 -4.74
C GLN A 251 -19.92 -0.65 -5.69
N THR A 252 -19.33 -1.79 -5.30
CA THR A 252 -18.33 -2.49 -6.12
C THR A 252 -18.97 -3.09 -7.38
N MET A 253 -20.20 -3.57 -7.29
CA MET A 253 -20.99 -4.08 -8.42
C MET A 253 -21.26 -2.99 -9.46
N GLU A 254 -21.83 -1.86 -9.03
CA GLU A 254 -22.13 -0.71 -9.89
C GLU A 254 -20.88 -0.18 -10.56
N TRP A 255 -19.77 -0.08 -9.81
CA TRP A 255 -18.49 0.31 -10.39
C TRP A 255 -18.01 -0.67 -11.45
N THR A 256 -18.10 -1.99 -11.20
CA THR A 256 -17.67 -3.03 -12.14
C THR A 256 -18.45 -2.92 -13.46
N ILE A 257 -19.78 -2.88 -13.37
CA ILE A 257 -20.67 -2.77 -14.53
C ILE A 257 -20.40 -1.50 -15.30
N ARG A 258 -20.38 -0.34 -14.61
CA ARG A 258 -20.12 0.96 -15.26
C ARG A 258 -18.75 0.98 -15.94
N THR A 259 -17.73 0.44 -15.28
CA THR A 259 -16.36 0.46 -15.80
C THR A 259 -16.21 -0.38 -17.06
N VAL A 260 -16.80 -1.58 -17.11
CA VAL A 260 -16.70 -2.44 -18.29
C VAL A 260 -17.51 -1.87 -19.46
N THR A 261 -18.68 -1.27 -19.21
CA THR A 261 -19.54 -0.72 -20.26
C THR A 261 -19.01 0.60 -20.84
N GLU A 262 -18.48 1.49 -20.01
CA GLU A 262 -18.09 2.84 -20.44
C GLU A 262 -16.66 2.92 -21.00
N ARG A 263 -15.77 1.98 -20.68
CA ARG A 263 -14.34 2.04 -21.08
C ARG A 263 -14.04 1.41 -22.44
N GLY A 264 -15.06 1.01 -23.21
CA GLY A 264 -14.90 0.47 -24.56
C GLY A 264 -14.35 -0.95 -24.61
N TYR A 265 -14.75 -1.80 -23.67
CA TYR A 265 -14.49 -3.25 -23.74
C TYR A 265 -15.32 -3.88 -24.86
N SER A 266 -14.86 -5.02 -25.40
CA SER A 266 -15.59 -5.77 -26.42
C SER A 266 -16.95 -6.25 -25.89
N GLN A 267 -17.96 -6.34 -26.77
CA GLN A 267 -19.30 -6.78 -26.37
C GLN A 267 -19.32 -8.13 -25.65
N PRO A 268 -18.56 -9.17 -26.08
CA PRO A 268 -18.49 -10.43 -25.35
C PRO A 268 -17.98 -10.29 -23.91
N VAL A 269 -17.00 -9.41 -23.67
CA VAL A 269 -16.49 -9.12 -22.32
C VAL A 269 -17.55 -8.39 -21.49
N VAL A 270 -18.21 -7.39 -22.07
CA VAL A 270 -19.30 -6.65 -21.42
C VAL A 270 -20.40 -7.62 -21.00
N ASP A 271 -20.90 -8.44 -21.94
CA ASP A 271 -21.98 -9.40 -21.68
C ASP A 271 -21.60 -10.39 -20.58
N ALA A 272 -20.39 -10.97 -20.65
CA ALA A 272 -19.94 -11.95 -19.67
C ALA A 272 -19.78 -11.33 -18.26
N VAL A 273 -19.24 -10.12 -18.15
CA VAL A 273 -19.06 -9.45 -16.86
C VAL A 273 -20.42 -9.01 -16.29
N VAL A 274 -21.27 -8.38 -17.10
CA VAL A 274 -22.60 -7.93 -16.66
C VAL A 274 -23.46 -9.11 -16.19
N GLN A 275 -23.52 -10.20 -16.96
CA GLN A 275 -24.27 -11.41 -16.54
C GLN A 275 -23.73 -12.00 -15.23
N ALA A 276 -22.40 -12.12 -15.09
CA ALA A 276 -21.79 -12.60 -13.85
C ALA A 276 -22.15 -11.69 -12.67
N MET A 277 -22.18 -10.38 -12.91
CA MET A 277 -22.51 -9.39 -11.89
C MET A 277 -23.99 -9.46 -11.47
N GLU A 278 -24.92 -9.50 -12.44
CA GLU A 278 -26.35 -9.68 -12.18
C GLU A 278 -26.61 -10.97 -11.40
N HIS A 279 -25.93 -12.06 -11.77
CA HIS A 279 -26.02 -13.34 -11.07
C HIS A 279 -25.61 -13.24 -9.59
N LEU A 280 -24.53 -12.51 -9.27
CA LEU A 280 -24.15 -12.26 -7.88
C LEU A 280 -25.22 -11.46 -7.10
N MET A 281 -25.89 -10.52 -7.77
CA MET A 281 -26.95 -9.70 -7.17
C MET A 281 -28.22 -10.51 -6.91
N GLU A 282 -28.68 -11.28 -7.89
CA GLU A 282 -29.86 -12.17 -7.78
C GLU A 282 -29.72 -13.12 -6.59
N HIS A 283 -28.51 -13.61 -6.37
CA HIS A 283 -28.19 -14.55 -5.31
C HIS A 283 -27.77 -13.88 -3.99
N ALA A 284 -27.87 -12.55 -3.88
CA ALA A 284 -27.49 -11.77 -2.71
C ALA A 284 -26.12 -12.18 -2.15
N PHE A 285 -25.11 -12.32 -3.03
CA PHE A 285 -23.84 -12.98 -2.71
C PHE A 285 -23.14 -12.45 -1.45
N HIS A 286 -23.24 -11.14 -1.17
CA HIS A 286 -22.69 -10.53 0.04
C HIS A 286 -23.09 -11.26 1.33
N THR A 287 -24.31 -11.80 1.41
CA THR A 287 -24.81 -12.55 2.59
C THR A 287 -24.07 -13.87 2.82
N ARG A 288 -23.43 -14.43 1.77
CA ARG A 288 -22.61 -15.64 1.83
C ARG A 288 -21.16 -15.36 2.19
N VAL A 289 -20.69 -14.13 2.05
CA VAL A 289 -19.33 -13.75 2.40
C VAL A 289 -19.23 -13.57 3.91
N GLN A 290 -18.51 -14.48 4.56
CA GLN A 290 -18.27 -14.46 6.00
C GLN A 290 -16.81 -14.02 6.25
N PRO A 291 -16.55 -12.78 6.69
CA PRO A 291 -15.18 -12.28 6.89
C PRO A 291 -14.29 -13.22 7.72
N GLU A 292 -14.81 -13.78 8.80
CA GLU A 292 -14.06 -14.71 9.65
C GLU A 292 -13.58 -15.99 8.93
N ARG A 293 -14.23 -16.37 7.83
CA ARG A 293 -13.89 -17.58 7.05
C ARG A 293 -13.15 -17.25 5.76
N HIS A 294 -13.56 -16.17 5.11
CA HIS A 294 -13.15 -15.85 3.74
C HIS A 294 -12.07 -14.79 3.68
N TYR A 295 -11.89 -13.99 4.75
CA TYR A 295 -10.91 -12.91 4.76
C TYR A 295 -9.65 -13.29 5.55
N SER A 296 -8.55 -12.63 5.19
CA SER A 296 -7.28 -12.69 5.90
C SER A 296 -6.66 -11.31 5.97
N LEU A 297 -5.52 -11.18 6.67
CA LEU A 297 -4.60 -10.07 6.43
C LEU A 297 -4.21 -10.03 4.94
N LEU A 298 -4.09 -8.82 4.44
CA LEU A 298 -3.60 -8.46 3.11
C LEU A 298 -2.51 -7.40 3.26
N HIS A 299 -1.51 -7.44 2.39
CA HIS A 299 -0.58 -6.34 2.14
C HIS A 299 -1.32 -5.08 1.70
N GLY A 300 -2.37 -5.23 0.88
CA GLY A 300 -3.26 -4.14 0.51
C GLY A 300 -2.75 -3.22 -0.61
N ASP A 301 -1.44 -3.24 -0.87
CA ASP A 301 -0.78 -2.58 -2.00
C ASP A 301 0.23 -3.51 -2.68
N MET A 302 -0.21 -4.71 -3.02
CA MET A 302 0.64 -5.74 -3.62
C MET A 302 0.94 -5.42 -5.09
N HIS A 303 2.09 -4.81 -5.35
CA HIS A 303 2.63 -4.67 -6.69
C HIS A 303 4.12 -4.97 -6.71
N ARG A 304 4.65 -5.13 -7.93
CA ARG A 304 6.00 -5.64 -8.19
C ARG A 304 7.14 -4.87 -7.47
N HIS A 305 6.94 -3.57 -7.20
CA HIS A 305 7.93 -2.73 -6.52
C HIS A 305 7.92 -2.89 -5.00
N ASN A 306 6.82 -3.42 -4.44
CA ASN A 306 6.71 -3.77 -3.03
C ASN A 306 7.15 -5.21 -2.73
N VAL A 307 7.63 -5.94 -3.75
CA VAL A 307 8.20 -7.28 -3.61
C VAL A 307 9.69 -7.20 -3.95
N LEU A 308 10.56 -7.42 -2.97
CA LEU A 308 12.00 -7.48 -3.15
C LEU A 308 12.46 -8.94 -3.14
N MET A 309 13.17 -9.34 -4.19
CA MET A 309 13.72 -10.69 -4.34
C MET A 309 15.25 -10.64 -4.30
N SER A 310 15.83 -11.45 -3.41
CA SER A 310 17.26 -11.77 -3.38
C SER A 310 17.46 -13.29 -3.46
N GLU A 311 18.72 -13.73 -3.46
CA GLU A 311 19.04 -15.17 -3.36
C GLU A 311 18.61 -15.77 -2.01
N GLU A 312 18.55 -14.95 -0.96
CA GLU A 312 18.28 -15.41 0.41
C GLU A 312 16.79 -15.48 0.73
N ARG A 313 16.02 -14.46 0.34
CA ARG A 313 14.59 -14.37 0.67
C ARG A 313 13.83 -13.42 -0.24
N THR A 314 12.51 -13.59 -0.22
CA THR A 314 11.55 -12.62 -0.77
C THR A 314 10.90 -11.84 0.35
N VAL A 315 10.94 -10.51 0.27
CA VAL A 315 10.43 -9.61 1.30
C VAL A 315 9.42 -8.65 0.70
N LEU A 316 8.34 -8.43 1.44
CA LEU A 316 7.32 -7.42 1.16
C LEU A 316 7.59 -6.16 1.97
N ILE A 317 7.66 -5.04 1.27
CA ILE A 317 7.88 -3.72 1.86
C ILE A 317 6.65 -2.83 1.68
N ASP A 318 6.60 -1.76 2.46
CA ASP A 318 5.55 -0.73 2.37
C ASP A 318 4.16 -1.19 2.83
N TRP A 319 4.07 -1.50 4.13
CA TRP A 319 2.85 -2.01 4.77
C TRP A 319 1.85 -0.92 5.15
N ALA A 320 2.01 0.31 4.64
CA ALA A 320 1.13 1.45 4.94
C ALA A 320 -0.33 1.21 4.54
N ARG A 321 -0.58 0.29 3.62
CA ARG A 321 -1.91 -0.03 3.09
C ARG A 321 -2.47 -1.37 3.56
N CYS A 322 -1.80 -2.04 4.50
CA CYS A 322 -2.24 -3.35 4.98
C CYS A 322 -3.71 -3.32 5.40
N THR A 323 -4.44 -4.38 5.11
CA THR A 323 -5.90 -4.41 5.33
C THR A 323 -6.35 -5.84 5.55
N THR A 324 -7.64 -6.04 5.76
CA THR A 324 -8.23 -7.36 5.59
C THR A 324 -9.04 -7.41 4.30
N GLY A 325 -9.29 -8.61 3.79
CA GLY A 325 -10.14 -8.82 2.62
C GLY A 325 -10.03 -10.27 2.17
N PRO A 326 -10.71 -10.65 1.07
CA PRO A 326 -10.70 -12.03 0.60
C PRO A 326 -9.29 -12.58 0.41
N ARG A 327 -9.09 -13.79 0.94
CA ARG A 327 -7.78 -14.43 0.97
C ARG A 327 -7.23 -14.61 -0.44
N GLY A 328 -5.97 -14.19 -0.64
CA GLY A 328 -5.25 -14.37 -1.89
C GLY A 328 -5.43 -13.27 -2.93
N ILE A 329 -6.24 -12.23 -2.69
CA ILE A 329 -6.39 -11.12 -3.64
C ILE A 329 -5.06 -10.45 -3.99
N ASP A 330 -4.16 -10.26 -3.02
CA ASP A 330 -2.84 -9.67 -3.30
C ASP A 330 -2.08 -10.47 -4.40
N LEU A 331 -2.22 -11.80 -4.41
CA LEU A 331 -1.62 -12.63 -5.46
C LEU A 331 -2.30 -12.44 -6.81
N VAL A 332 -3.62 -12.21 -6.83
CA VAL A 332 -4.33 -11.83 -8.05
C VAL A 332 -3.76 -10.53 -8.60
N VAL A 333 -3.55 -9.52 -7.76
CA VAL A 333 -2.94 -8.25 -8.17
C VAL A 333 -1.54 -8.50 -8.74
N LEU A 334 -0.67 -9.25 -8.05
CA LEU A 334 0.71 -9.46 -8.50
C LEU A 334 0.83 -10.28 -9.80
N PHE A 335 0.04 -11.34 -9.93
CA PHE A 335 0.16 -12.35 -10.97
C PHE A 335 -0.89 -12.28 -12.08
N ARG A 336 -1.78 -11.26 -12.08
CA ARG A 336 -2.82 -11.04 -13.09
C ARG A 336 -2.43 -11.26 -14.56
N ARG A 337 -1.16 -11.01 -14.92
CA ARG A 337 -0.63 -11.17 -16.29
C ARG A 337 -0.51 -12.63 -16.75
N PHE A 338 -0.67 -13.60 -15.86
CA PHE A 338 -0.56 -15.02 -16.17
C PHE A 338 -1.87 -15.66 -16.68
N GLY A 339 -2.95 -14.87 -16.80
CA GLY A 339 -4.28 -15.38 -17.12
C GLY A 339 -4.97 -16.02 -15.92
N TYR A 340 -6.29 -16.19 -16.01
CA TYR A 340 -7.12 -16.60 -14.88
C TYR A 340 -6.75 -17.97 -14.31
N GLN A 341 -6.71 -19.01 -15.14
CA GLN A 341 -6.52 -20.39 -14.67
C GLN A 341 -5.18 -20.60 -13.95
N ARG A 342 -4.12 -19.98 -14.46
CA ARG A 342 -2.78 -20.08 -13.87
C ARG A 342 -2.74 -19.43 -12.51
N VAL A 343 -3.33 -18.25 -12.35
CA VAL A 343 -3.42 -17.58 -11.04
C VAL A 343 -4.32 -18.35 -10.09
N GLN A 344 -5.47 -18.86 -10.55
CA GLN A 344 -6.36 -19.68 -9.74
C GLN A 344 -5.61 -20.89 -9.15
N ASN A 345 -4.84 -21.60 -9.98
CA ASN A 345 -4.03 -22.75 -9.53
C ASN A 345 -2.97 -22.35 -8.49
N MET A 346 -2.39 -21.15 -8.61
CA MET A 346 -1.41 -20.62 -7.65
C MET A 346 -2.03 -20.26 -6.32
N VAL A 347 -3.24 -19.69 -6.32
CA VAL A 347 -3.90 -19.22 -5.09
C VAL A 347 -4.66 -20.34 -4.39
N GLN A 348 -5.07 -21.40 -5.11
CA GLN A 348 -5.84 -22.52 -4.58
C GLN A 348 -5.32 -23.12 -3.26
N PRO A 349 -3.99 -23.30 -3.05
CA PRO A 349 -3.46 -23.82 -1.80
C PRO A 349 -3.72 -22.92 -0.57
N LEU A 350 -4.05 -21.64 -0.78
CA LEU A 350 -4.36 -20.69 0.29
C LEU A 350 -5.84 -20.74 0.70
N LEU A 351 -6.72 -21.17 -0.20
CA LEU A 351 -8.15 -21.07 0.00
C LEU A 351 -8.68 -22.18 0.91
N PRO A 352 -9.75 -21.92 1.68
CA PRO A 352 -10.51 -22.98 2.33
C PRO A 352 -10.93 -24.05 1.31
N ARG A 353 -10.68 -25.32 1.63
CA ARG A 353 -11.04 -26.43 0.73
C ARG A 353 -12.55 -26.58 0.68
N HIS A 354 -13.07 -26.95 -0.49
CA HIS A 354 -14.47 -27.33 -0.70
C HIS A 354 -15.52 -26.22 -0.47
N GLU A 355 -15.12 -24.95 -0.46
CA GLU A 355 -16.06 -23.82 -0.40
C GLU A 355 -16.11 -23.08 -1.76
N PRO A 356 -17.30 -22.79 -2.31
CA PRO A 356 -17.42 -22.05 -3.58
C PRO A 356 -17.12 -20.55 -3.42
N VAL A 357 -17.43 -19.97 -2.26
CA VAL A 357 -17.32 -18.52 -2.01
C VAL A 357 -15.92 -17.94 -2.27
N PRO A 358 -14.81 -18.55 -1.77
CA PRO A 358 -13.46 -18.06 -2.06
C PRO A 358 -13.12 -18.04 -3.55
N ASN A 359 -13.55 -19.04 -4.32
CA ASN A 359 -13.30 -19.09 -5.76
C ASN A 359 -14.06 -17.97 -6.50
N ILE A 360 -15.30 -17.70 -6.09
CA ILE A 360 -16.11 -16.61 -6.64
C ILE A 360 -15.47 -15.25 -6.32
N LEU A 361 -14.98 -15.06 -5.08
CA LEU A 361 -14.27 -13.83 -4.68
C LEU A 361 -12.98 -13.62 -5.49
N LEU A 362 -12.21 -14.68 -5.76
CA LEU A 362 -11.02 -14.58 -6.62
C LEU A 362 -11.36 -14.28 -8.08
N ALA A 363 -12.37 -14.95 -8.63
CA ALA A 363 -12.86 -14.67 -9.98
C ALA A 363 -13.30 -13.20 -10.12
N TRP A 364 -14.05 -12.70 -9.15
CA TRP A 364 -14.45 -11.30 -9.13
C TRP A 364 -13.24 -10.35 -8.95
N ALA A 365 -12.27 -10.70 -8.10
CA ALA A 365 -11.04 -9.94 -7.95
C ALA A 365 -10.27 -9.84 -9.28
N HIS A 366 -10.20 -10.92 -10.05
CA HIS A 366 -9.58 -10.91 -11.38
C HIS A 366 -10.24 -9.92 -12.32
N ILE A 367 -11.58 -9.91 -12.38
CA ILE A 367 -12.34 -8.95 -13.19
C ILE A 367 -12.01 -7.52 -12.75
N LEU A 368 -12.12 -7.21 -11.45
CA LEU A 368 -11.87 -5.87 -10.91
C LEU A 368 -10.45 -5.38 -11.21
N VAL A 369 -9.45 -6.23 -10.94
CA VAL A 369 -8.02 -5.93 -11.15
C VAL A 369 -7.73 -5.64 -12.63
N SER A 370 -8.34 -6.42 -13.52
CA SER A 370 -8.20 -6.22 -14.97
C SER A 370 -8.86 -4.94 -15.45
N LEU A 371 -10.06 -4.61 -14.95
CA LEU A 371 -10.79 -3.39 -15.33
C LEU A 371 -10.07 -2.11 -14.90
N GLU A 372 -9.50 -2.10 -13.70
CA GLU A 372 -8.86 -0.93 -13.11
C GLU A 372 -7.60 -0.52 -13.87
N LEU A 373 -6.76 -1.48 -14.19
CA LEU A 373 -5.42 -1.24 -14.74
C LEU A 373 -5.41 -1.00 -16.24
N ASP A 374 -6.53 -1.28 -16.91
CA ASP A 374 -6.75 -1.08 -18.34
C ASP A 374 -5.53 -1.50 -19.19
N LEU A 375 -5.07 -2.74 -19.00
CA LEU A 375 -3.84 -3.23 -19.63
C LEU A 375 -3.96 -3.19 -21.17
N PRO A 376 -2.87 -2.87 -21.90
CA PRO A 376 -2.90 -2.89 -23.35
C PRO A 376 -3.43 -4.21 -23.91
N GLY A 377 -4.45 -4.13 -24.77
CA GLY A 377 -5.10 -5.29 -25.39
C GLY A 377 -6.19 -5.95 -24.53
N ILE A 378 -6.34 -5.60 -23.25
CA ILE A 378 -7.30 -6.27 -22.35
C ILE A 378 -8.76 -6.01 -22.72
N LYS A 379 -9.04 -4.90 -23.42
CA LYS A 379 -10.38 -4.58 -23.94
C LYS A 379 -10.84 -5.53 -25.05
N MET A 380 -9.88 -6.11 -25.77
CA MET A 380 -10.06 -7.04 -26.88
C MET A 380 -9.47 -8.41 -26.54
N GLU A 381 -9.41 -8.73 -25.25
CA GLU A 381 -8.79 -9.93 -24.74
C GLU A 381 -9.43 -11.20 -25.36
N PRO A 382 -8.62 -12.21 -25.72
CA PRO A 382 -9.14 -13.51 -26.14
C PRO A 382 -10.06 -14.14 -25.09
N GLU A 383 -11.07 -14.89 -25.55
CA GLU A 383 -12.09 -15.51 -24.69
C GLU A 383 -11.50 -16.42 -23.59
N GLU A 384 -10.31 -16.97 -23.81
CA GLU A 384 -9.65 -17.90 -22.90
C GLU A 384 -8.87 -17.26 -21.75
N HIS A 385 -8.74 -15.93 -21.69
CA HIS A 385 -7.72 -15.31 -20.82
C HIS A 385 -8.20 -14.94 -19.40
N VAL A 386 -8.92 -13.82 -19.19
CA VAL A 386 -9.32 -13.39 -17.84
C VAL A 386 -10.83 -13.24 -17.69
N PHE A 387 -11.48 -12.38 -18.47
CA PHE A 387 -12.88 -12.02 -18.19
C PHE A 387 -13.85 -13.18 -18.31
N LEU A 388 -13.85 -13.89 -19.44
CA LEU A 388 -14.80 -14.97 -19.68
C LEU A 388 -14.59 -16.17 -18.72
N PRO A 389 -13.36 -16.67 -18.45
CA PRO A 389 -13.15 -17.74 -17.49
C PRO A 389 -13.54 -17.36 -16.06
N ALA A 390 -13.27 -16.11 -15.65
CA ALA A 390 -13.67 -15.60 -14.35
C ALA A 390 -15.20 -15.48 -14.24
N SER A 391 -15.86 -14.87 -15.23
CA SER A 391 -17.32 -14.78 -15.31
C SER A 391 -17.97 -16.16 -15.32
N LYS A 392 -17.44 -17.12 -16.08
CA LYS A 392 -17.93 -18.50 -16.09
C LYS A 392 -17.83 -19.16 -14.72
N THR A 393 -16.75 -18.90 -13.98
CA THR A 393 -16.61 -19.42 -12.61
C THR A 393 -17.75 -18.89 -11.72
N ILE A 394 -18.04 -17.58 -11.81
CA ILE A 394 -19.13 -16.94 -11.07
C ILE A 394 -20.49 -17.53 -11.48
N LEU A 395 -20.77 -17.63 -12.78
CA LEU A 395 -22.03 -18.15 -13.34
C LEU A 395 -22.25 -19.65 -13.08
N SER A 396 -21.17 -20.42 -12.89
CA SER A 396 -21.24 -21.85 -12.60
C SER A 396 -21.42 -22.17 -11.11
N ALA A 397 -21.43 -21.15 -10.24
CA ALA A 397 -21.57 -21.34 -8.81
C ALA A 397 -22.89 -22.03 -8.48
N THR A 398 -22.82 -23.09 -7.68
CA THR A 398 -23.99 -23.69 -7.05
C THR A 398 -24.18 -23.03 -5.70
N TRP A 399 -25.39 -22.52 -5.46
CA TRP A 399 -25.70 -21.51 -4.45
C TRP A 399 -26.43 -22.05 -3.23
#